data_AF-A0A0C9ZEY7-F1
#
_entry.id   AF-A0A0C9ZEY7-F1
#
_cell.length_a   1.000
_cell.length_b   1.000
_cell.length_c   1.000
_cell.angle_alpha   90.00
_cell.angle_beta   90.00
_cell.angle_gamma   90.00
#
_symmetry.space_group_name_H-M   'P 1'
#
loop_
_entity.id
_entity.type
_entity.pdbx_description
1 polymer ?
#
loop_
_entity_poly.entity_id
_entity_poly.type
_entity_poly.pdbx_seq_one_letter_code
_entity_poly.pdbx_strand_id
1 'polypeptide(L)'
;HKYVSSNADSILHKYAAEYWDTSPGKSCLHPHVFQLTSNAYYHMRHTAQDQSILFSGKTTRGKSENRHLAIKTFLKFSILNPGKKGAKLSLPQSSSSKRLEMHTPSLIRTLLSLASTLNCSSPREVASVT
;
A
#
# COMPACT_ATOMS: atom_id res chain seq x y z
N HIS A 1 15.94 -16.01 -12.34
CA HIS A 1 15.09 -15.81 -11.14
C HIS A 1 13.68 -16.32 -11.48
N LYS A 2 13.23 -17.42 -10.86
CA LYS A 2 11.93 -18.05 -11.17
C LYS A 2 10.83 -17.22 -10.49
N TYR A 3 9.85 -16.75 -11.27
CA TYR A 3 8.72 -16.01 -10.73
C TYR A 3 7.93 -16.91 -9.78
N VAL A 4 7.82 -16.51 -8.52
CA VAL A 4 7.06 -17.24 -7.50
C VAL A 4 5.58 -16.94 -7.74
N SER A 5 4.76 -17.98 -7.96
CA SER A 5 3.32 -17.83 -8.23
C SER A 5 2.57 -17.09 -7.11
N SER A 6 3.07 -17.15 -5.87
CA SER A 6 2.52 -16.40 -4.73
C SER A 6 2.62 -14.87 -4.90
N ASN A 7 3.58 -14.39 -5.69
CA ASN A 7 3.78 -12.97 -5.98
C ASN A 7 3.06 -12.53 -7.28
N ALA A 8 2.21 -13.40 -7.83
CA ALA A 8 1.45 -13.13 -9.06
C ALA A 8 0.47 -11.97 -8.92
N ASP A 9 0.25 -11.26 -10.02
CA ASP A 9 -0.82 -10.25 -10.11
C ASP A 9 -2.21 -10.83 -9.82
N SER A 10 -2.44 -12.09 -10.19
CA SER A 10 -3.68 -12.81 -9.86
C SER A 10 -3.90 -12.91 -8.35
N ILE A 11 -2.83 -13.06 -7.56
CA ILE A 11 -2.91 -13.09 -6.10
C ILE A 11 -3.20 -11.68 -5.56
N LEU A 12 -2.50 -10.66 -6.04
CA LEU A 12 -2.78 -9.25 -5.68
C LEU A 12 -4.25 -8.89 -5.91
N HIS A 13 -4.84 -9.35 -7.02
CA HIS A 13 -6.24 -9.14 -7.32
C HIS A 13 -7.20 -9.80 -6.32
N LYS A 14 -6.84 -10.98 -5.78
CA LYS A 14 -7.63 -11.64 -4.72
C LYS A 14 -7.61 -10.84 -3.42
N TYR A 15 -6.44 -10.35 -3.00
CA TYR A 15 -6.34 -9.48 -1.81
C TYR A 15 -7.07 -8.15 -2.01
N ALA A 16 -7.05 -7.61 -3.23
CA ALA A 16 -7.82 -6.42 -3.53
C ALA A 16 -9.33 -6.67 -3.43
N ALA A 17 -9.82 -7.81 -3.92
CA ALA A 17 -11.23 -8.19 -3.77
C ALA A 17 -11.61 -8.37 -2.29
N GLU A 18 -10.76 -9.03 -1.49
CA GLU A 18 -10.97 -9.19 -0.04
C GLU A 18 -11.02 -7.85 0.71
N TYR A 19 -10.22 -6.87 0.27
CA TYR A 19 -10.24 -5.52 0.83
C TYR A 19 -11.59 -4.83 0.63
N TRP A 20 -12.22 -4.98 -0.54
CA TRP A 20 -13.54 -4.40 -0.82
C TRP A 20 -14.70 -5.20 -0.24
N ASP A 21 -14.50 -6.50 0.00
CA ASP A 21 -15.51 -7.38 0.55
C ASP A 21 -15.72 -7.13 2.06
N THR A 22 -16.89 -6.58 2.40
CA THR A 22 -17.30 -6.30 3.79
C THR A 22 -18.27 -7.37 4.31
N SER A 23 -18.44 -8.49 3.60
CA SER A 23 -19.35 -9.56 4.02
C SER A 23 -18.90 -10.17 5.37
N PRO A 24 -19.85 -10.43 6.29
CA PRO A 24 -19.54 -11.13 7.53
C PRO A 24 -19.20 -12.61 7.21
N GLY A 25 -18.12 -13.13 7.80
CA GLY A 25 -17.71 -14.54 7.62
C GLY A 25 -16.77 -14.82 6.45
N LYS A 26 -16.13 -13.79 5.87
CA LYS A 26 -15.15 -13.98 4.80
C LYS A 26 -13.95 -14.82 5.26
N SER A 27 -13.46 -15.68 4.38
CA SER A 27 -12.24 -16.46 4.61
C SER A 27 -11.02 -15.55 4.58
N CYS A 28 -10.30 -15.42 5.69
CA CYS A 28 -9.04 -14.68 5.74
C CYS A 28 -8.03 -15.31 4.78
N LEU A 29 -7.49 -14.53 3.85
CA LEU A 29 -6.39 -15.00 3.01
C LEU A 29 -5.11 -15.17 3.86
N HIS A 30 -4.17 -15.96 3.35
CA HIS A 30 -2.91 -16.20 4.04
C HIS A 30 -2.15 -14.89 4.32
N PRO A 31 -1.36 -14.82 5.39
CA PRO A 31 -0.54 -13.64 5.69
C PRO A 31 0.40 -13.31 4.54
N HIS A 32 0.23 -12.13 3.94
CA HIS A 32 1.02 -11.69 2.79
C HIS A 32 1.31 -10.18 2.86
N VAL A 33 2.37 -9.72 2.17
CA VAL A 33 2.71 -8.28 2.11
C VAL A 33 1.55 -7.45 1.53
N PHE A 34 0.77 -8.03 0.62
CA PHE A 34 -0.44 -7.42 0.07
C PHE A 34 -1.48 -7.11 1.15
N GLN A 35 -1.66 -8.00 2.13
CA GLN A 35 -2.57 -7.77 3.25
C GLN A 35 -2.08 -6.63 4.15
N LEU A 36 -0.79 -6.62 4.47
CA LEU A 36 -0.19 -5.56 5.29
C LEU A 36 -0.35 -4.19 4.64
N THR A 37 -0.10 -4.10 3.34
CA THR A 37 -0.31 -2.88 2.57
C THR A 37 -1.79 -2.46 2.53
N SER A 38 -2.71 -3.41 2.39
CA SER A 38 -4.15 -3.15 2.39
C SER A 38 -4.62 -2.56 3.72
N ASN A 39 -4.13 -3.11 4.84
CA ASN A 39 -4.45 -2.61 6.17
C ASN A 39 -3.85 -1.20 6.40
N ALA A 40 -2.59 -0.99 6.01
CA ALA A 40 -1.98 0.34 6.08
C ALA A 40 -2.80 1.36 5.27
N TYR A 41 -3.23 0.99 4.07
CA TYR A 41 -4.09 1.83 3.23
C TYR A 41 -5.45 2.13 3.86
N TYR A 42 -6.09 1.13 4.47
CA TYR A 42 -7.33 1.29 5.22
C TYR A 42 -7.18 2.32 6.35
N HIS A 43 -6.15 2.16 7.18
CA HIS A 43 -5.91 3.04 8.32
C HIS A 43 -5.56 4.45 7.87
N MET A 44 -4.74 4.62 6.83
CA MET A 44 -4.46 5.94 6.23
C MET A 44 -5.75 6.65 5.81
N ARG A 45 -6.68 5.93 5.16
CA ARG A 45 -7.98 6.50 4.72
C ARG A 45 -8.89 6.87 5.88
N HIS A 46 -8.96 6.04 6.91
CA HIS A 46 -9.93 6.20 8.00
C HIS A 46 -9.46 7.16 9.09
N THR A 47 -8.17 7.13 9.45
CA THR A 47 -7.61 7.97 10.53
C THR A 47 -6.96 9.25 10.01
N ALA A 48 -6.74 9.37 8.69
CA ALA A 48 -5.97 10.44 8.05
C ALA A 48 -4.58 10.66 8.67
N GLN A 49 -4.03 9.63 9.31
CA GLN A 49 -2.67 9.61 9.83
C GLN A 49 -1.78 8.84 8.87
N ASP A 50 -0.55 9.34 8.68
CA ASP A 50 0.45 8.69 7.85
C ASP A 50 0.82 7.32 8.43
N GLN A 51 0.82 6.29 7.59
CA GLN A 51 1.30 4.95 7.94
C GLN A 51 2.64 4.69 7.28
N SER A 52 3.49 3.90 7.95
CA SER A 52 4.78 3.46 7.44
C SER A 52 4.90 1.94 7.56
N ILE A 53 5.57 1.33 6.57
CA ILE A 53 5.88 -0.11 6.57
C ILE A 53 7.39 -0.25 6.58
N LEU A 54 7.94 -0.81 7.65
CA LEU A 54 9.38 -0.99 7.84
C LEU A 54 9.78 -2.44 7.55
N PHE A 55 10.73 -2.63 6.62
CA PHE A 55 11.31 -3.94 6.31
C PHE A 55 12.68 -4.09 6.96
N SER A 56 12.77 -4.85 8.06
CA SER A 56 14.00 -5.12 8.80
C SER A 56 14.54 -6.55 8.54
N GLY A 57 15.82 -6.80 8.87
CA GLY A 57 16.49 -8.09 8.65
C GLY A 57 17.91 -7.99 8.06
N LYS A 58 18.59 -9.13 7.91
CA LYS A 58 19.92 -9.20 7.26
C LYS A 58 19.82 -8.81 5.77
N THR A 59 20.92 -8.33 5.18
CA THR A 59 21.07 -8.17 3.73
C THR A 59 20.72 -9.49 3.03
N THR A 60 20.24 -9.42 1.78
CA THR A 60 19.82 -10.55 0.90
C THR A 60 18.56 -11.33 1.29
N ARG A 61 17.72 -10.81 2.21
CA ARG A 61 16.49 -11.49 2.68
C ARG A 61 15.18 -11.10 1.96
N GLY A 62 15.24 -10.59 0.74
CA GLY A 62 14.03 -10.28 -0.04
C GLY A 62 13.32 -8.96 0.32
N LYS A 63 13.99 -8.05 1.05
CA LYS A 63 13.39 -6.78 1.49
C LYS A 63 13.03 -5.87 0.33
N SER A 64 13.88 -5.81 -0.69
CA SER A 64 13.69 -4.96 -1.87
C SER A 64 12.50 -5.45 -2.70
N GLU A 65 12.32 -6.76 -2.78
CA GLU A 65 11.24 -7.46 -3.45
C GLU A 65 9.90 -7.23 -2.73
N ASN A 66 9.86 -7.43 -1.40
CA ASN A 66 8.68 -7.09 -0.59
C ASN A 66 8.36 -5.60 -0.67
N ARG A 67 9.44 -4.80 -0.73
CA ARG A 67 9.52 -3.41 -1.15
C ARG A 67 8.59 -3.09 -2.33
N HIS A 68 8.97 -3.69 -3.44
CA HIS A 68 8.33 -3.55 -4.73
C HIS A 68 6.87 -4.01 -4.71
N LEU A 69 6.59 -5.15 -4.07
CA LEU A 69 5.23 -5.69 -3.96
C LEU A 69 4.29 -4.78 -3.17
N ALA A 70 4.77 -4.14 -2.10
CA ALA A 70 4.00 -3.15 -1.35
C ALA A 70 3.66 -1.92 -2.20
N ILE A 71 4.64 -1.37 -2.94
CA ILE A 71 4.41 -0.23 -3.84
C ILE A 71 3.38 -0.59 -4.92
N LYS A 72 3.54 -1.76 -5.55
CA LYS A 72 2.64 -2.26 -6.58
C LYS A 72 1.19 -2.35 -6.08
N THR A 73 1.01 -2.76 -4.82
CA THR A 73 -0.30 -2.85 -4.17
C THR A 73 -0.91 -1.47 -3.92
N PHE A 74 -0.13 -0.51 -3.40
CA PHE A 74 -0.59 0.87 -3.22
C PHE A 74 -1.01 1.53 -4.54
N LEU A 75 -0.24 1.31 -5.59
CA LEU A 75 -0.57 1.80 -6.93
C LEU A 75 -1.89 1.20 -7.42
N LYS A 76 -2.09 -0.11 -7.20
CA LYS A 76 -3.33 -0.80 -7.56
C LYS A 76 -4.54 -0.21 -6.85
N PHE A 77 -4.47 0.05 -5.54
CA PHE A 77 -5.57 0.66 -4.79
C PHE A 77 -5.82 2.12 -5.12
N SER A 78 -4.78 2.86 -5.51
CA SER A 78 -4.93 4.27 -5.90
C SER A 78 -5.66 4.42 -7.23
N ILE A 79 -5.52 3.46 -8.15
CA ILE A 79 -6.17 3.47 -9.48
C ILE A 79 -7.57 2.84 -9.42
N LEU A 80 -7.76 1.79 -8.62
CA LEU A 80 -9.05 1.12 -8.44
C LEU A 80 -9.94 1.92 -7.48
N ASN A 81 -10.50 3.05 -7.94
CA ASN A 81 -11.71 3.60 -7.34
C ASN A 81 -12.91 3.07 -8.14
N PRO A 82 -13.60 2.00 -7.69
CA PRO A 82 -14.68 1.36 -8.46
C PRO A 82 -15.93 2.22 -8.71
N GLY A 83 -15.93 3.50 -8.33
CA GLY A 83 -17.06 4.43 -8.50
C GLY A 83 -16.94 5.49 -9.59
N LYS A 84 -15.86 5.55 -10.40
CA LYS A 84 -15.69 6.59 -11.43
C LYS A 84 -15.51 6.03 -12.85
N LYS A 85 -16.58 5.51 -13.43
CA LYS A 85 -16.71 5.44 -14.90
C LYS A 85 -16.87 6.87 -15.42
N GLY A 86 -15.79 7.46 -15.95
CA GLY A 86 -15.81 8.75 -16.63
C GLY A 86 -15.50 9.96 -15.75
N ALA A 87 -14.24 10.17 -15.38
CA ALA A 87 -13.81 11.43 -14.77
C ALA A 87 -13.56 12.47 -15.87
N LYS A 88 -14.62 13.11 -16.38
CA LYS A 88 -14.50 14.52 -16.76
C LYS A 88 -14.30 15.32 -15.46
N LEU A 89 -13.38 16.28 -15.52
CA LEU A 89 -13.04 17.22 -14.45
C LEU A 89 -14.30 17.87 -13.85
N SER A 90 -14.74 17.43 -12.68
CA SER A 90 -15.54 18.24 -11.76
C SER A 90 -15.62 17.57 -10.40
N LEU A 91 -15.09 18.27 -9.39
CA LEU A 91 -15.43 18.08 -7.98
C LEU A 91 -16.93 18.32 -7.78
N PRO A 92 -17.60 17.47 -6.98
CA PRO A 92 -18.74 17.94 -6.19
C PRO A 92 -18.45 17.74 -4.71
N GLN A 93 -18.34 18.84 -3.98
CA GLN A 93 -18.52 18.89 -2.54
C GLN A 93 -20.02 19.01 -2.24
N SER A 94 -20.57 18.09 -1.44
CA SER A 94 -21.79 18.22 -0.61
C SER A 94 -21.98 16.86 0.10
N SER A 95 -22.51 16.71 1.31
CA SER A 95 -22.81 17.58 2.44
C SER A 95 -23.40 16.66 3.54
N SER A 96 -22.56 15.88 4.22
CA SER A 96 -22.72 15.42 5.61
C SER A 96 -21.63 14.39 5.93
N SER A 97 -20.96 14.57 7.06
CA SER A 97 -19.87 13.76 7.60
C SER A 97 -18.54 13.78 6.83
N LYS A 98 -17.63 14.61 7.36
CA LYS A 98 -16.30 14.91 6.85
C LYS A 98 -15.40 13.67 6.84
N ARG A 99 -14.39 13.69 5.95
CA ARG A 99 -13.15 12.88 5.98
C ARG A 99 -13.14 11.55 5.21
N LEU A 100 -13.38 11.59 3.90
CA LEU A 100 -12.90 10.57 2.96
C LEU A 100 -12.15 11.17 1.77
N GLU A 101 -11.71 12.42 1.90
CA GLU A 101 -10.65 12.92 1.02
C GLU A 101 -9.34 12.42 1.62
N MET A 102 -8.75 11.40 1.00
CA MET A 102 -7.35 11.08 1.28
C MET A 102 -6.57 12.37 1.14
N HIS A 103 -5.87 12.76 2.19
CA HIS A 103 -4.93 13.85 2.11
C HIS A 103 -3.88 13.42 1.08
N THR A 104 -3.93 13.99 -0.14
CA THR A 104 -2.96 13.71 -1.21
C THR A 104 -1.51 13.78 -0.73
N PRO A 105 -1.13 14.63 0.26
CA PRO A 105 0.20 14.58 0.87
C PRO A 105 0.53 13.28 1.61
N SER A 106 -0.45 12.61 2.24
CA SER A 106 -0.22 11.36 3.00
C SER A 106 0.16 10.21 2.07
N LEU A 107 -0.53 10.06 0.94
CA LEU A 107 -0.17 9.05 -0.07
C LEU A 107 1.17 9.35 -0.71
N ILE A 108 1.42 10.60 -1.10
CA ILE A 108 2.69 11.01 -1.70
C ILE A 108 3.83 10.78 -0.70
N ARG A 109 3.63 11.10 0.59
CA ARG A 109 4.63 10.91 1.64
C ARG A 109 4.88 9.44 1.95
N THR A 110 3.85 8.59 2.04
CA THR A 110 4.04 7.15 2.24
C THR A 110 4.69 6.51 1.02
N LEU A 111 4.29 6.88 -0.21
CA LEU A 111 4.96 6.43 -1.43
C LEU A 111 6.41 6.90 -1.49
N LEU A 112 6.70 8.14 -1.10
CA LEU A 112 8.06 8.69 -1.05
C LEU A 112 8.91 8.02 0.05
N SER A 113 8.35 7.80 1.25
CA SER A 113 9.02 7.09 2.35
C SER A 113 9.35 5.65 1.94
N LEU A 114 8.41 4.98 1.28
CA LEU A 114 8.64 3.68 0.69
C LEU A 114 9.73 3.83 -0.38
N ALA A 115 9.62 4.77 -1.33
CA ALA A 115 10.64 5.10 -2.36
C ALA A 115 12.06 5.32 -1.81
N SER A 116 12.24 6.00 -0.69
CA SER A 116 13.57 6.25 -0.11
C SER A 116 14.24 4.97 0.40
N THR A 117 13.48 3.96 0.80
CA THR A 117 14.03 2.64 1.17
C THR A 117 14.44 1.76 -0.03
N LEU A 118 14.23 2.23 -1.28
CA LEU A 118 14.68 1.54 -2.51
C LEU A 118 16.19 1.63 -2.68
N ASN A 119 16.82 2.63 -2.05
CA ASN A 119 18.26 2.87 -2.12
C ASN A 119 19.09 1.93 -1.23
N CYS A 120 18.45 0.93 -0.59
CA CYS A 120 19.11 -0.08 0.24
C CYS A 120 19.79 -1.19 -0.59
N SER A 121 20.37 -0.86 -1.75
CA SER A 121 21.29 -1.73 -2.51
C SER A 121 22.76 -1.53 -2.10
N SER A 122 23.07 -0.65 -1.14
CA SER A 122 24.31 -0.67 -0.38
C SER A 122 24.14 0.08 0.95
N PRO A 123 24.70 -0.40 2.08
CA PRO A 123 24.68 0.35 3.32
C PRO A 123 25.74 1.46 3.23
N ARG A 124 25.33 2.72 3.15
CA ARG A 124 26.12 3.77 3.79
C ARG A 124 25.65 3.81 5.23
N GLU A 125 26.58 3.51 6.13
CA GLU A 125 26.43 3.66 7.58
C GLU A 125 25.62 4.90 7.89
N VAL A 126 24.54 4.73 8.64
CA VAL A 126 23.99 5.84 9.40
C VAL A 126 24.95 5.99 10.58
N ALA A 127 25.97 6.82 10.39
CA ALA A 127 26.82 7.26 11.49
C ALA A 127 25.92 7.83 12.57
N SER A 128 25.89 7.17 13.72
CA SER A 128 25.35 7.67 14.97
C SER A 128 26.04 8.99 15.30
N VAL A 129 25.32 10.10 15.10
CA VAL A 129 25.71 11.40 15.66
C VAL A 129 25.46 11.31 17.16
N THR A 130 26.56 11.29 17.90
CA THR A 130 26.61 11.59 19.34
C THR A 130 26.93 13.06 19.48
#